data_AF-A0A7S2PN19-F1
#
_entry.id   AF-A0A7S2PN19-F1
#
_cell.length_a   1.000
_cell.length_b   1.000
_cell.length_c   1.000
_cell.angle_alpha   90.00
_cell.angle_beta   90.00
_cell.angle_gamma   90.00
#
_symmetry.space_group_name_H-M   'P 1'
#
loop_
_entity.id
_entity.type
_entity.pdbx_description
1 polymer ?
#
loop_
_entity_poly.entity_id
_entity_poly.type
_entity_poly.pdbx_seq_one_letter_code
_entity_poly.pdbx_strand_id
1 'polypeptide(L)'
;MFHSLDHTYSSALTNHADVKELIPEFYDTSAGSDFLINARNLPLGNTQLGDRVHDCRLPPWAKSPRDFIRKNRKALESTICSRNLPHWIDLIFGVNSRGENARRHNNLFHKAAYLRPEDLQMMESDDERAHAELHAMEFGIVPDLLFTANHPLKGEGAEMEENFVRRRW
;
A
#
# COMPACT_ATOMS: atom_id res chain seq x y z
N MET A 1 -5.53 -12.34 11.00
CA MET A 1 -6.84 -12.40 10.31
C MET A 1 -7.48 -11.03 10.33
N PHE A 2 -7.99 -10.55 9.20
CA PHE A 2 -8.66 -9.25 9.10
C PHE A 2 -10.11 -9.35 9.61
N HIS A 3 -10.44 -8.63 10.68
CA HIS A 3 -11.79 -8.68 11.29
C HIS A 3 -12.29 -7.33 11.86
N SER A 4 -11.45 -6.31 11.91
CA SER A 4 -11.80 -4.99 12.45
C SER A 4 -10.90 -3.93 11.84
N LEU A 5 -11.51 -2.87 11.32
CA LEU A 5 -10.77 -1.73 10.77
C LEU A 5 -9.98 -0.99 11.84
N ASP A 6 -10.58 -0.80 13.01
CA ASP A 6 -9.96 -0.14 14.15
C ASP A 6 -8.71 -0.89 14.61
N HIS A 7 -8.83 -2.20 14.89
CA HIS A 7 -7.69 -3.03 15.26
C HIS A 7 -6.59 -3.04 14.17
N THR A 8 -7.00 -3.13 12.91
CA THR A 8 -6.06 -3.15 11.76
C THR A 8 -5.31 -1.83 11.64
N TYR A 9 -5.97 -0.70 11.90
CA TYR A 9 -5.37 0.62 11.92
C TYR A 9 -4.42 0.78 13.12
N SER A 10 -4.85 0.41 14.32
CA SER A 10 -4.01 0.44 15.52
C SER A 10 -2.75 -0.42 15.38
N SER A 11 -2.88 -1.61 14.79
CA SER A 11 -1.74 -2.49 14.51
C SER A 11 -0.72 -1.80 13.60
N ALA A 12 -1.14 -1.18 12.49
CA ALA A 12 -0.22 -0.46 11.60
C ALA A 12 0.48 0.74 12.24
N LEU A 13 -0.10 1.32 13.30
CA LEU A 13 0.52 2.43 14.02
C LEU A 13 1.47 2.00 15.14
N THR A 14 1.32 0.79 15.67
CA THR A 14 1.98 0.36 16.92
C THR A 14 2.87 -0.86 16.76
N ASN A 15 2.60 -1.72 15.78
CA ASN A 15 3.41 -2.89 15.49
C ASN A 15 4.46 -2.53 14.43
N HIS A 16 5.73 -2.55 14.82
CA HIS A 16 6.85 -2.25 13.93
C HIS A 16 7.00 -3.20 12.74
N ALA A 17 6.37 -4.38 12.79
CA ALA A 17 6.34 -5.33 11.68
C ALA A 17 5.12 -5.14 10.75
N ASP A 18 4.18 -4.25 11.08
CA ASP A 18 2.95 -4.02 10.31
C ASP A 18 3.03 -2.70 9.53
N VAL A 19 3.69 -2.73 8.38
CA VAL A 19 3.93 -1.56 7.51
C VAL A 19 3.03 -1.56 6.27
N LYS A 20 1.83 -2.12 6.39
CA LYS A 20 0.89 -2.30 5.27
C LYS A 20 0.22 -0.98 4.85
N GLU A 21 -0.03 -0.87 3.55
CA GLU A 21 -0.82 0.19 2.93
C GLU A 21 -2.20 -0.30 2.51
N LEU A 22 -3.12 0.62 2.20
CA LEU A 22 -4.48 0.29 1.75
C LEU A 22 -4.52 -0.10 0.27
N ILE A 23 -5.43 -1.04 -0.06
CA ILE A 23 -5.73 -1.45 -1.43
C ILE A 23 -6.84 -0.59 -2.06
N PRO A 24 -6.95 -0.49 -3.41
CA PRO A 24 -7.91 0.36 -4.10
C PRO A 24 -9.39 0.14 -3.70
N GLU A 25 -9.76 -1.08 -3.32
CA GLU A 25 -11.11 -1.50 -2.92
C GLU A 25 -11.63 -0.71 -1.71
N PHE A 26 -10.75 -0.13 -0.89
CA PHE A 26 -11.15 0.75 0.21
C PHE A 26 -11.72 2.10 -0.25
N TYR A 27 -11.55 2.43 -1.53
CA TYR A 27 -11.96 3.69 -2.14
C TYR A 27 -12.87 3.48 -3.36
N ASP A 28 -12.90 2.29 -3.96
CA ASP A 28 -13.72 2.03 -5.15
C ASP A 28 -15.20 1.80 -4.80
N THR A 29 -16.03 2.81 -5.08
CA THR A 29 -17.48 2.71 -4.88
C THR A 29 -18.19 1.82 -5.89
N SER A 30 -17.50 1.39 -6.96
CA SER A 30 -18.02 0.51 -8.01
C SER A 30 -17.70 -0.97 -7.79
N ALA A 31 -16.57 -1.29 -7.16
CA ALA A 31 -16.13 -2.66 -6.88
C ALA A 31 -16.95 -3.40 -5.79
N GLY A 32 -17.91 -2.72 -5.15
CA GLY A 32 -18.72 -3.28 -4.07
C GLY A 32 -18.05 -3.18 -2.70
N SER A 33 -18.62 -3.87 -1.71
CA SER A 33 -18.12 -3.84 -0.33
C SER A 33 -18.01 -5.24 0.29
N ASP A 34 -17.92 -6.25 -0.57
CA ASP A 34 -18.07 -7.66 -0.19
C ASP A 34 -16.85 -8.16 0.61
N PHE A 35 -15.67 -7.57 0.41
CA PHE A 35 -14.47 -7.91 1.19
C PHE A 35 -14.58 -7.55 2.68
N LEU A 36 -15.60 -6.78 3.08
CA LEU A 36 -15.91 -6.44 4.47
C LEU A 36 -17.03 -7.31 5.04
N ILE A 37 -17.63 -8.20 4.24
CA ILE A 37 -18.84 -8.96 4.58
C ILE A 37 -18.58 -10.45 4.39
N ASN A 38 -18.81 -11.25 5.43
CA ASN A 38 -18.77 -12.70 5.33
C ASN A 38 -20.12 -13.23 4.81
N ALA A 39 -20.43 -12.91 3.55
CA ALA A 39 -21.73 -13.22 2.94
C ALA A 39 -22.06 -14.73 2.88
N ARG A 40 -21.01 -15.57 2.86
CA ARG A 40 -21.15 -17.04 2.85
C ARG A 40 -21.19 -17.67 4.25
N ASN A 41 -21.22 -16.84 5.31
CA ASN A 41 -21.25 -17.29 6.70
C ASN A 41 -20.14 -18.33 7.01
N LEU A 42 -18.95 -18.11 6.44
CA LEU A 42 -17.82 -19.03 6.58
C LEU A 42 -17.41 -19.17 8.06
N PRO A 43 -16.95 -20.35 8.50
CA PRO A 43 -16.45 -20.56 9.86
C PRO A 43 -15.03 -20.02 10.01
N LEU A 44 -14.90 -18.70 10.20
CA LEU A 44 -13.61 -18.01 10.34
C LEU A 44 -12.96 -18.15 11.74
N GLY A 45 -13.58 -18.91 12.64
CA GLY A 45 -13.11 -19.12 14.01
C GLY A 45 -13.46 -17.97 14.97
N ASN A 46 -12.74 -17.92 16.09
CA ASN A 46 -12.95 -16.96 17.17
C ASN A 46 -11.66 -16.20 17.46
N THR A 47 -11.79 -14.96 17.93
CA THR A 47 -10.68 -14.17 18.46
C THR A 47 -10.15 -14.79 19.77
N GLN A 48 -8.99 -14.32 20.23
CA GLN A 48 -8.44 -14.72 21.53
C GLN A 48 -9.36 -14.38 22.71
N LEU A 49 -10.25 -13.40 22.53
CA LEU A 49 -11.27 -13.02 23.52
C LEU A 49 -12.54 -13.88 23.43
N GLY A 50 -12.58 -14.86 22.52
CA GLY A 50 -13.71 -15.76 22.33
C GLY A 50 -14.78 -15.23 21.36
N ASP A 51 -14.64 -14.01 20.83
CA ASP A 51 -15.60 -13.46 19.88
C ASP A 51 -15.54 -14.18 18.54
N ARG A 52 -16.70 -14.58 17.99
CA ARG A 52 -16.76 -15.14 16.64
C ARG A 52 -16.31 -14.11 15.60
N VAL A 53 -15.45 -14.52 14.66
CA VAL A 53 -15.09 -13.72 13.50
C VAL A 53 -16.16 -13.86 12.42
N HIS A 54 -16.70 -12.73 11.94
CA HIS A 54 -17.73 -12.68 10.90
C HIS A 54 -17.47 -11.49 9.95
N ASP A 55 -18.39 -10.52 9.88
CA ASP A 55 -18.22 -9.30 9.11
C ASP A 55 -17.14 -8.45 9.75
N CYS A 56 -16.44 -7.68 8.93
CA CYS A 56 -15.42 -6.76 9.43
C CYS A 56 -16.08 -5.68 10.28
N ARG A 57 -15.59 -5.50 11.52
CA ARG A 57 -16.09 -4.46 12.42
C ARG A 57 -15.74 -3.09 11.86
N LEU A 58 -16.78 -2.31 11.57
CA LEU A 58 -16.68 -0.96 11.04
C LEU A 58 -16.47 0.07 12.16
N PRO A 59 -15.84 1.22 11.86
CA PRO A 59 -15.78 2.33 12.79
C PRO A 59 -17.19 2.92 13.05
N PRO A 60 -17.42 3.54 14.23
CA PRO A 60 -18.76 3.99 14.65
C PRO A 60 -19.38 5.05 13.74
N TRP A 61 -18.56 5.76 12.97
CA TRP A 61 -19.03 6.76 12.01
C TRP A 61 -19.55 6.14 10.70
N ALA A 62 -19.31 4.86 10.41
CA ALA A 62 -19.76 4.20 9.19
C ALA A 62 -21.06 3.42 9.44
N LYS A 63 -22.10 3.73 8.67
CA LYS A 63 -23.42 3.08 8.81
C LYS A 63 -23.49 1.70 8.15
N SER A 64 -22.63 1.46 7.17
CA SER A 64 -22.53 0.21 6.41
C SER A 64 -21.18 0.14 5.70
N PRO A 65 -20.75 -1.04 5.19
CA PRO A 65 -19.52 -1.16 4.42
C PRO A 65 -19.49 -0.24 3.19
N ARG A 66 -20.63 -0.06 2.52
CA ARG A 66 -20.77 0.87 1.39
C ARG A 66 -20.65 2.33 1.82
N ASP A 67 -21.21 2.70 2.97
CA ASP A 67 -21.07 4.05 3.53
C ASP A 67 -19.63 4.34 3.96
N PHE A 68 -18.92 3.33 4.50
CA PHE A 68 -17.49 3.40 4.81
C PHE A 68 -16.65 3.71 3.55
N ILE A 69 -16.77 2.91 2.49
CA ILE A 69 -16.03 3.11 1.23
C ILE A 69 -16.35 4.47 0.60
N ARG A 70 -17.63 4.88 0.59
CA ARG A 70 -18.04 6.20 0.08
C ARG A 70 -17.38 7.34 0.84
N LYS A 71 -17.26 7.23 2.17
CA LYS A 71 -16.59 8.24 3.00
C LYS A 71 -15.07 8.24 2.77
N ASN A 72 -14.44 7.08 2.61
CA ASN A 72 -13.03 6.99 2.24
C ASN A 72 -12.77 7.62 0.87
N ARG A 73 -13.59 7.33 -0.14
CA ARG A 73 -13.52 8.00 -1.45
C ARG A 73 -13.61 9.51 -1.29
N LYS A 74 -14.59 10.02 -0.53
CA LYS A 74 -14.72 11.46 -0.28
C LYS A 74 -13.49 12.05 0.42
N ALA A 75 -12.87 11.31 1.34
CA ALA A 75 -11.65 11.74 2.01
C ALA A 75 -10.46 11.78 1.04
N LEU A 76 -10.28 10.75 0.21
CA LEU A 76 -9.23 10.69 -0.81
C LEU A 76 -9.33 11.84 -1.82
N GLU A 77 -10.54 12.19 -2.23
CA GLU A 77 -10.80 13.31 -3.15
C GLU A 77 -10.81 14.69 -2.46
N SER A 78 -10.54 14.75 -1.15
CA SER A 78 -10.51 16.01 -0.41
C SER A 78 -9.31 16.87 -0.79
N THR A 79 -9.41 18.18 -0.52
CA THR A 79 -8.29 19.12 -0.70
C THR A 79 -7.05 18.71 0.12
N ILE A 80 -7.25 18.12 1.30
CA ILE A 80 -6.14 17.69 2.18
C ILE A 80 -5.36 16.57 1.49
N CYS A 81 -6.04 15.51 1.05
CA CYS A 81 -5.39 14.42 0.33
C CYS A 81 -4.79 14.91 -1.00
N SER A 82 -5.53 15.70 -1.79
CA SER A 82 -5.03 16.24 -3.06
C SER A 82 -3.72 17.03 -2.92
N ARG A 83 -3.55 17.79 -1.82
CA ARG A 83 -2.32 18.56 -1.56
C ARG A 83 -1.14 17.69 -1.11
N ASN A 84 -1.40 16.58 -0.43
CA ASN A 84 -0.36 15.73 0.15
C ASN A 84 -0.04 14.49 -0.67
N LEU A 85 -0.91 14.11 -1.62
CA LEU A 85 -0.75 12.94 -2.45
C LEU A 85 0.59 12.92 -3.22
N PRO A 86 1.11 14.04 -3.78
CA PRO A 86 2.42 14.07 -4.42
C PRO A 86 3.55 13.53 -3.52
N HIS A 87 3.53 13.84 -2.21
CA HIS A 87 4.53 13.34 -1.27
C HIS A 87 4.44 11.83 -1.05
N TRP A 88 3.23 11.26 -1.04
CA TRP A 88 3.06 9.81 -0.99
C TRP A 88 3.55 9.16 -2.29
N ILE A 89 3.27 9.75 -3.46
CA ILE A 89 3.76 9.25 -4.74
C ILE A 89 5.31 9.30 -4.78
N ASP A 90 5.94 10.33 -4.22
CA ASP A 90 7.40 10.42 -4.09
C ASP A 90 7.98 9.26 -3.26
N LEU A 91 7.28 8.83 -2.21
CA LEU A 91 7.69 7.71 -1.35
C LEU A 91 7.56 6.37 -2.09
N ILE A 92 6.47 6.15 -2.82
CA ILE A 92 6.20 4.84 -3.43
C ILE A 92 6.92 4.68 -4.78
N PHE A 93 6.89 5.70 -5.63
CA PHE A 93 7.33 5.63 -7.03
C PHE A 93 8.46 6.60 -7.38
N GLY A 94 8.73 7.58 -6.52
CA GLY A 94 9.56 8.73 -6.85
C GLY A 94 10.89 8.80 -6.12
N VAL A 95 11.40 10.03 -6.02
CA VAL A 95 12.72 10.38 -5.49
C VAL A 95 12.98 9.92 -4.05
N ASN A 96 11.93 9.66 -3.27
CA ASN A 96 12.00 9.22 -1.88
C ASN A 96 11.81 7.70 -1.70
N SER A 97 11.69 6.94 -2.79
CA SER A 97 11.51 5.47 -2.74
C SER A 97 12.79 4.67 -2.47
N ARG A 98 13.97 5.25 -2.71
CA ARG A 98 15.26 4.57 -2.53
C ARG A 98 16.42 5.52 -2.21
N GLY A 99 17.56 4.93 -1.83
CA GLY A 99 18.79 5.65 -1.53
C GLY A 99 18.72 6.51 -0.27
N GLU A 100 19.53 7.57 -0.24
CA GLU A 100 19.65 8.45 0.93
C GLU A 100 18.35 9.21 1.24
N ASN A 101 17.55 9.54 0.22
CA ASN A 101 16.25 10.19 0.43
C ASN A 101 15.27 9.26 1.14
N ALA A 102 15.18 7.99 0.75
CA ALA A 102 14.37 7.01 1.48
C ALA A 102 14.80 6.87 2.93
N ARG A 103 16.12 6.85 3.20
CA ARG A 103 16.66 6.80 4.57
C ARG A 103 16.17 7.98 5.42
N ARG A 104 16.21 9.19 4.87
CA ARG A 104 15.75 10.41 5.55
C ARG A 104 14.26 10.43 5.85
N HIS A 105 13.47 9.71 5.04
CA HIS A 105 12.01 9.60 5.21
C HIS A 105 11.57 8.31 5.93
N ASN A 106 12.50 7.52 6.47
CA ASN A 106 12.22 6.20 7.07
C ASN A 106 11.46 5.24 6.13
N ASN A 107 11.82 5.26 4.84
CA ASN A 107 11.17 4.52 3.77
C ASN A 107 12.11 3.48 3.11
N LEU A 108 13.04 2.91 3.90
CA LEU A 108 13.93 1.85 3.44
C LEU A 108 13.34 0.48 3.78
N PHE A 109 13.28 -0.39 2.78
CA PHE A 109 12.85 -1.78 2.92
C PHE A 109 14.05 -2.73 2.86
N HIS A 110 13.80 -4.02 3.08
CA HIS A 110 14.83 -5.03 2.95
C HIS A 110 15.39 -5.06 1.51
N LYS A 111 16.71 -5.28 1.37
CA LYS A 111 17.40 -5.23 0.07
C LYS A 111 16.75 -6.10 -1.01
N ALA A 112 16.22 -7.27 -0.63
CA ALA A 112 15.59 -8.20 -1.55
C ALA A 112 14.28 -7.66 -2.16
N ALA A 113 13.59 -6.74 -1.48
CA ALA A 113 12.36 -6.12 -1.98
C ALA A 113 12.61 -5.17 -3.17
N TYR A 114 13.86 -4.78 -3.43
CA TYR A 114 14.24 -3.92 -4.56
C TYR A 114 14.76 -4.69 -5.78
N LEU A 115 14.87 -6.02 -5.69
CA LEU A 115 15.36 -6.86 -6.78
C LEU A 115 14.36 -6.86 -7.93
N ARG A 116 14.88 -6.73 -9.15
CA ARG A 116 14.10 -6.78 -10.39
C ARG A 116 14.32 -8.10 -11.10
N PRO A 117 13.45 -8.46 -12.06
CA PRO A 117 13.64 -9.67 -12.86
C PRO A 117 15.02 -9.78 -13.51
N GLU A 118 15.60 -8.67 -13.97
CA GLU A 118 16.95 -8.66 -14.56
C GLU A 118 18.03 -8.97 -13.51
N ASP A 119 17.86 -8.49 -12.29
CA ASP A 119 18.81 -8.73 -11.20
C ASP A 119 18.78 -10.22 -10.80
N LEU A 120 17.60 -10.84 -10.80
CA LEU A 120 17.45 -12.28 -10.59
C LEU A 120 18.11 -13.09 -11.71
N GLN A 121 17.99 -12.66 -12.97
CA GLN A 121 18.61 -13.34 -14.11
C GLN A 121 20.15 -13.37 -14.03
N MET A 122 20.75 -12.30 -13.50
CA MET A 122 22.20 -12.18 -13.33
C MET A 122 22.77 -12.96 -12.14
N MET A 123 21.93 -13.54 -11.28
CA MET A 123 22.40 -14.37 -10.16
C MET A 123 23.06 -15.66 -10.67
N GLU A 124 24.21 -15.99 -10.08
CA GLU A 124 25.02 -17.15 -10.47
C GLU A 124 24.45 -18.47 -9.92
N SER A 125 23.84 -18.43 -8.74
CA SER A 125 23.31 -19.61 -8.06
C SER A 125 21.78 -19.68 -8.16
N ASP A 126 21.27 -20.85 -8.52
CA ASP A 126 19.84 -21.14 -8.49
C ASP A 126 19.26 -21.08 -7.07
N ASP A 127 20.05 -21.42 -6.06
CA ASP A 127 19.63 -21.29 -4.66
C ASP A 127 19.42 -19.82 -4.29
N GLU A 128 20.34 -18.93 -4.67
CA GLU A 128 20.21 -17.49 -4.40
C GLU A 128 18.97 -16.90 -5.07
N ARG A 129 18.73 -17.29 -6.32
CA ARG A 129 17.55 -16.90 -7.10
C ARG A 129 16.26 -17.35 -6.41
N ALA A 130 16.19 -18.63 -6.00
CA ALA A 130 15.03 -19.18 -5.31
C ALA A 130 14.75 -18.47 -3.97
N HIS A 131 15.79 -18.10 -3.21
CA HIS A 131 15.62 -17.34 -1.97
C HIS A 131 15.09 -15.93 -2.22
N ALA A 132 15.55 -15.26 -3.27
CA ALA A 132 15.06 -13.93 -3.63
C ALA A 132 13.60 -13.96 -4.09
N GLU A 133 13.21 -14.95 -4.90
CA GLU A 133 11.83 -15.16 -5.34
C GLU A 133 10.90 -15.47 -4.16
N LEU A 134 11.33 -16.35 -3.25
CA LEU A 134 10.58 -16.66 -2.03
C LEU A 134 10.38 -15.41 -1.17
N HIS A 135 11.42 -14.58 -1.01
CA HIS A 135 11.31 -13.34 -0.26
C HIS A 135 10.30 -12.38 -0.90
N ALA A 136 10.32 -12.22 -2.22
CA ALA A 136 9.38 -11.37 -2.94
C ALA A 136 7.93 -11.84 -2.76
N MET A 137 7.70 -13.15 -2.79
CA MET A 137 6.37 -13.75 -2.62
C MET A 137 5.82 -13.57 -1.20
N GLU A 138 6.65 -13.72 -0.18
CA GLU A 138 6.21 -13.72 1.23
C GLU A 138 6.20 -12.31 1.86
N PHE A 139 7.15 -11.45 1.47
CA PHE A 139 7.38 -10.14 2.11
C PHE A 139 7.17 -8.94 1.18
N GLY A 140 6.80 -9.19 -0.08
CA GLY A 140 6.48 -8.16 -1.05
C GLY A 140 7.69 -7.55 -1.75
N ILE A 141 7.38 -6.69 -2.70
CA ILE A 141 8.33 -5.96 -3.56
C ILE A 141 8.05 -4.46 -3.53
N VAL A 142 9.09 -3.66 -3.69
CA VAL A 142 8.98 -2.21 -3.83
C VAL A 142 8.70 -1.87 -5.30
N PRO A 143 7.76 -0.96 -5.61
CA PRO A 143 7.52 -0.53 -6.98
C PRO A 143 8.74 0.10 -7.68
N ASP A 144 8.70 0.08 -9.01
CA ASP A 144 9.73 0.68 -9.86
C ASP A 144 9.88 2.19 -9.62
N LEU A 145 11.10 2.70 -9.78
CA LEU A 145 11.37 4.15 -9.75
C LEU A 145 10.87 4.75 -11.06
N LEU A 146 9.78 5.51 -11.00
CA LEU A 146 9.22 6.14 -12.18
C LEU A 146 9.92 7.47 -12.49
N PHE A 147 10.36 8.19 -11.47
CA PHE A 147 10.94 9.53 -11.61
C PHE A 147 11.89 9.88 -10.47
N THR A 148 12.83 10.81 -10.71
CA THR A 148 13.86 11.23 -9.73
C THR A 148 13.72 12.68 -9.26
N ALA A 149 12.82 13.45 -9.87
CA ALA A 149 12.42 14.78 -9.38
C ALA A 149 11.25 14.66 -8.38
N ASN A 150 10.94 15.73 -7.65
CA ASN A 150 9.73 15.73 -6.82
C ASN A 150 8.49 15.71 -7.71
N HIS A 151 7.46 14.95 -7.30
CA HIS A 151 6.19 14.92 -8.00
C HIS A 151 5.53 16.31 -7.99
N PRO A 152 5.02 16.80 -9.14
CA PRO A 152 4.39 18.11 -9.22
C PRO A 152 3.15 18.21 -8.33
N LEU A 153 2.92 19.39 -7.75
CA LEU A 153 1.71 19.68 -6.99
C LEU A 153 0.52 19.89 -7.93
N LYS A 154 -0.67 19.47 -7.49
CA LYS A 154 -1.90 19.64 -8.26
C LYS A 154 -2.23 21.12 -8.45
N GLY A 155 -2.20 21.60 -9.69
CA GLY A 155 -2.55 22.98 -10.06
C GLY A 155 -1.35 23.90 -10.32
N GLU A 156 -0.13 23.44 -10.02
CA GLU A 156 1.05 24.03 -10.64
C GLU A 156 1.09 23.54 -12.09
N GLY A 157 1.16 24.47 -13.03
CA GLY A 157 1.35 24.13 -14.45
C GLY A 157 2.69 23.42 -14.56
N ALA A 158 2.66 22.10 -14.55
CA ALA A 158 3.87 21.31 -14.66
C ALA A 158 4.42 21.54 -16.06
N GLU A 159 5.39 22.45 -16.19
CA GLU A 159 6.45 22.29 -17.18
C GLU A 159 7.16 21.00 -16.81
N MET A 160 6.56 19.86 -17.20
CA MET A 160 7.20 18.57 -17.04
C MET A 160 8.42 18.61 -17.94
N GLU A 161 9.60 18.76 -17.34
CA GLU A 161 10.85 18.52 -18.05
C GLU A 161 10.71 17.19 -18.81
N GLU A 162 11.16 17.14 -20.08
CA GLU A 162 10.98 15.98 -20.97
C GLU A 162 11.48 14.64 -20.37
N ASN A 163 12.26 14.71 -19.29
CA ASN A 163 12.87 13.60 -18.56
C ASN A 163 12.19 13.26 -17.22
N PHE A 164 11.02 13.83 -16.89
CA PHE A 164 10.37 13.61 -15.60
C PHE A 164 10.11 12.12 -15.35
N VAL A 165 9.49 11.42 -16.30
CA VAL A 165 9.34 9.96 -16.24
C VAL A 165 10.53 9.30 -16.91
N ARG A 166 11.16 8.33 -16.23
CA ARG A 166 12.10 7.41 -16.89
C ARG A 166 11.35 6.65 -17.98
N ARG A 167 11.49 7.09 -19.23
CA ARG A 167 11.05 6.31 -20.39
C ARG A 167 11.88 5.03 -20.40
N ARG A 168 11.28 3.88 -20.07
CA ARG A 168 11.82 2.60 -20.53
C ARG A 168 11.56 2.55 -22.05
N TRP A 169 12.65 2.35 -22.78
CA TRP A 169 12.67 2.07 -24.22
C TRP A 169 11.91 0.80 -24.53
#